data_AF-A0A7C4X418-F1
#
_entry.id   AF-A0A7C4X418-F1
#
_cell.length_a   1.000
_cell.length_b   1.000
_cell.length_c   1.000
_cell.angle_alpha   90.00
_cell.angle_beta   90.00
_cell.angle_gamma   90.00
#
_symmetry.space_group_name_H-M   'P 1'
#
loop_
_entity.id
_entity.type
_entity.pdbx_description
1 polymer ?
#
loop_
_entity_poly.entity_id
_entity_poly.type
_entity_poly.pdbx_seq_one_letter_code
_entity_poly.pdbx_strand_id
1 'polypeptide(L)'
;MKVALQLYTVRDKVSRDYRYALRMVRESGYRFVEFAGHPFLTADVDELRVFLGQIDLKPISTHVSFDVIESNKRSTVFNYAYKLGLKYVVSEPDVRRINDLSLCV
;
A
#
# COMPACT_ATOMS: atom_id res chain seq x y z
N MET A 1 8.72 -20.04 0.98
CA MET A 1 8.78 -18.69 1.59
C MET A 1 8.01 -17.71 0.70
N LYS A 2 7.20 -16.81 1.27
CA LYS A 2 6.54 -15.73 0.51
C LYS A 2 7.25 -14.42 0.84
N VAL A 3 7.71 -13.69 -0.18
CA VAL A 3 8.45 -12.42 -0.03
C VAL A 3 7.68 -11.32 -0.74
N ALA A 4 7.41 -10.22 -0.01
CA ALA A 4 6.78 -9.02 -0.55
C ALA A 4 7.76 -7.85 -0.54
N LEU A 5 7.68 -6.99 -1.55
CA LEU A 5 8.39 -5.71 -1.57
C LEU A 5 7.46 -4.60 -1.10
N GLN A 6 7.86 -3.85 -0.08
CA GLN A 6 7.21 -2.56 0.19
C GLN A 6 7.69 -1.52 -0.82
N LEU A 7 6.75 -0.92 -1.54
CA LEU A 7 7.01 -0.07 -2.70
C LEU A 7 7.76 1.23 -2.37
N TYR A 8 7.82 1.65 -1.10
CA TYR A 8 8.65 2.79 -0.71
C TYR A 8 10.14 2.60 -1.04
N THR A 9 10.59 1.34 -1.08
CA THR A 9 11.95 0.96 -1.49
C THR A 9 12.30 1.45 -2.90
N VAL A 10 11.31 1.51 -3.79
CA VAL A 10 11.45 1.91 -5.20
C VAL A 10 10.60 3.14 -5.53
N ARG A 11 10.28 3.97 -4.51
CA ARG A 11 9.35 5.11 -4.60
C ARG A 11 9.63 6.07 -5.75
N ASP A 12 10.90 6.34 -6.07
CA ASP A 12 11.24 7.27 -7.15
C ASP A 12 10.86 6.71 -8.53
N LYS A 13 10.93 5.39 -8.70
CA LYS A 13 10.47 4.72 -9.93
C LYS A 13 8.95 4.70 -10.00
N VAL A 14 8.30 4.39 -8.86
CA VAL A 14 6.84 4.36 -8.74
C VAL A 14 6.23 5.73 -9.01
N SER A 15 6.83 6.80 -8.48
CA SER A 15 6.37 8.17 -8.69
C SER A 15 6.51 8.63 -10.15
N ARG A 16 7.41 8.03 -10.92
CA ARG A 16 7.66 8.39 -12.32
C ARG A 16 6.75 7.62 -13.28
N ASP A 17 6.61 6.31 -13.05
CA ASP A 17 5.67 5.43 -13.75
C ASP A 17 5.44 4.17 -12.89
N TYR A 18 4.32 4.14 -12.16
CA TYR A 18 4.00 3.03 -11.28
C TYR A 18 3.76 1.72 -12.04
N ARG A 19 3.24 1.76 -13.28
CA ARG A 19 2.97 0.54 -14.06
C ARG A 19 4.29 -0.07 -14.51
N TYR A 20 5.21 0.73 -15.03
CA TYR A 20 6.54 0.26 -15.36
C TYR A 20 7.28 -0.26 -14.11
N ALA A 21 7.25 0.48 -13.00
CA ALA A 21 7.90 0.06 -11.76
C ALA A 21 7.38 -1.29 -11.24
N LEU A 22 6.06 -1.51 -11.23
CA LEU A 22 5.46 -2.78 -10.78
C LEU A 22 5.81 -3.96 -11.70
N ARG A 23 5.92 -3.74 -13.02
CA ARG A 23 6.45 -4.77 -13.94
C ARG A 23 7.88 -5.14 -13.58
N MET A 24 8.75 -4.14 -13.37
CA MET A 24 10.13 -4.40 -12.98
C MET A 24 10.25 -5.12 -11.64
N VAL A 25 9.39 -4.80 -10.67
CA VAL A 25 9.32 -5.54 -9.38
C VAL A 25 8.98 -7.01 -9.62
N ARG A 26 8.01 -7.29 -10.48
CA ARG A 26 7.64 -8.67 -10.84
C ARG A 26 8.75 -9.41 -11.56
N GLU A 27 9.42 -8.74 -12.51
CA GLU A 27 10.54 -9.29 -13.28
C GLU A 27 11.77 -9.56 -12.39
N SER A 28 11.96 -8.76 -11.35
CA SER A 28 13.01 -8.95 -10.34
C SER A 28 12.76 -10.14 -9.40
N GLY A 29 11.62 -10.83 -9.54
CA GLY A 29 11.32 -12.08 -8.83
C GLY A 29 10.32 -11.94 -7.68
N TYR A 30 9.92 -10.73 -7.30
CA TYR A 30 8.87 -10.54 -6.30
C TYR A 30 7.51 -10.98 -6.84
N ARG A 31 6.75 -11.68 -5.99
CA ARG A 31 5.37 -12.13 -6.29
C ARG A 31 4.32 -11.31 -5.56
N PHE A 32 4.73 -10.55 -4.55
CA PHE A 32 3.85 -9.83 -3.63
C PHE A 32 4.35 -8.40 -3.39
N VAL A 33 3.43 -7.47 -3.14
CA VAL A 33 3.78 -6.08 -2.81
C VAL A 33 2.96 -5.52 -1.66
N GLU A 34 3.59 -4.64 -0.90
CA GLU A 34 2.93 -3.72 0.02
C GLU A 34 2.99 -2.30 -0.56
N PHE A 35 1.83 -1.65 -0.68
CA PHE A 35 1.77 -0.26 -1.12
C PHE A 35 2.26 0.69 -0.03
N ALA A 36 2.83 1.82 -0.44
CA ALA A 36 3.20 2.92 0.44
C ALA A 36 2.99 4.24 -0.33
N GLY A 37 1.82 4.85 -0.16
CA GLY A 37 1.38 5.97 -1.00
C GLY A 37 1.03 5.56 -2.42
N HIS A 38 1.34 6.41 -3.41
CA HIS A 38 1.05 6.16 -4.83
C HIS A 38 1.55 4.77 -5.28
N PRO A 39 0.77 3.95 -6.01
CA PRO A 39 -0.53 4.26 -6.62
C PRO A 39 -1.78 4.05 -5.75
N PHE A 40 -1.64 3.59 -4.50
CA PHE A 40 -2.79 3.35 -3.62
C PHE A 40 -3.61 4.64 -3.39
N LEU A 41 -4.94 4.54 -3.45
CA LEU A 41 -5.92 5.65 -3.42
C LEU A 41 -5.87 6.68 -4.55
N THR A 42 -4.84 6.65 -5.39
CA THR A 42 -4.65 7.64 -6.47
C THR A 42 -4.94 7.07 -7.86
N ALA A 43 -4.68 5.78 -8.09
CA ALA A 43 -5.09 5.10 -9.30
C ALA A 43 -6.54 4.61 -9.19
N ASP A 44 -7.23 4.48 -10.31
CA ASP A 44 -8.48 3.74 -10.35
C ASP A 44 -8.26 2.30 -9.84
N VAL A 45 -9.12 1.85 -8.93
CA VAL A 45 -8.94 0.59 -8.22
C VAL A 45 -9.16 -0.62 -9.12
N ASP A 46 -10.10 -0.53 -10.05
CA ASP A 46 -10.46 -1.62 -10.95
C ASP A 46 -9.39 -1.77 -12.03
N GLU A 47 -8.91 -0.66 -12.59
CA GLU A 47 -7.75 -0.66 -13.49
C GLU A 47 -6.50 -1.22 -12.82
N LEU A 48 -6.21 -0.80 -11.59
CA LEU A 48 -5.04 -1.27 -10.85
C LEU A 48 -5.13 -2.78 -10.57
N ARG A 49 -6.31 -3.27 -10.17
CA ARG A 49 -6.56 -4.70 -9.96
C ARG A 49 -6.36 -5.51 -11.24
N VAL A 50 -6.91 -5.05 -12.36
CA VAL A 50 -6.74 -5.71 -13.67
C VAL A 50 -5.27 -5.75 -14.05
N PHE A 51 -4.57 -4.61 -13.95
CA PHE A 51 -3.16 -4.51 -14.28
C PHE A 51 -2.28 -5.45 -13.45
N LEU A 52 -2.48 -5.49 -12.13
CA LEU A 52 -1.76 -6.40 -11.22
C LEU A 52 -2.00 -7.87 -11.59
N GLY A 53 -3.23 -8.22 -11.99
CA GLY A 53 -3.58 -9.54 -12.51
C GLY A 53 -2.83 -9.89 -13.80
N GLN A 54 -2.74 -8.96 -14.74
CA GLN A 54 -2.03 -9.16 -16.02
C GLN A 54 -0.54 -9.45 -15.83
N ILE A 55 0.09 -8.84 -14.83
CA ILE A 55 1.51 -9.03 -14.54
C ILE A 55 1.76 -10.12 -13.48
N ASP A 56 0.73 -10.83 -13.01
CA ASP A 56 0.84 -11.84 -11.94
C ASP A 56 1.59 -11.32 -10.70
N LEU A 57 1.24 -10.10 -10.26
CA LEU A 57 1.78 -9.48 -9.05
C LEU A 57 0.67 -9.29 -8.04
N LYS A 58 0.80 -9.89 -6.85
CA LYS A 58 -0.27 -9.91 -5.86
C LYS A 58 -0.10 -8.81 -4.82
N PRO A 59 -1.04 -7.87 -4.70
CA PRO A 59 -1.00 -6.91 -3.61
C PRO A 59 -1.44 -7.60 -2.31
N ILE A 60 -0.69 -7.40 -1.22
CA ILE A 60 -0.99 -8.07 0.08
C ILE A 60 -1.34 -7.09 1.19
N SER A 61 -0.77 -5.88 1.15
CA SER A 61 -0.82 -4.91 2.22
C SER A 61 -0.73 -3.49 1.65
N THR A 62 -1.09 -2.51 2.46
CA THR A 62 -0.82 -1.10 2.23
C THR A 62 -0.43 -0.44 3.54
N HIS A 63 0.49 0.51 3.45
CA HIS A 63 0.92 1.36 4.52
C HIS A 63 0.24 2.73 4.40
N VAL A 64 -0.47 3.14 5.45
CA VAL A 64 -1.19 4.42 5.53
C VAL A 64 -0.95 5.08 6.89
N SER A 65 -0.92 6.42 6.93
CA SER A 65 -0.75 7.13 8.20
C SER A 65 -1.95 6.94 9.14
N PHE A 66 -1.69 6.95 10.45
CA PHE A 66 -2.71 6.78 11.47
C PHE A 66 -3.79 7.86 11.43
N ASP A 67 -3.41 9.09 11.11
CA ASP A 67 -4.35 10.19 10.93
C ASP A 67 -5.40 9.90 9.83
N VAL A 68 -5.03 9.18 8.76
CA VAL A 68 -5.99 8.81 7.72
C VAL A 68 -7.01 7.81 8.26
N ILE A 69 -6.58 6.88 9.10
CA ILE A 69 -7.46 5.90 9.76
C ILE A 69 -8.37 6.57 10.79
N GLU A 70 -7.88 7.55 11.55
CA GLU A 70 -8.68 8.27 12.55
C GLU A 70 -9.58 9.36 11.94
N SER A 71 -9.37 9.70 10.66
CA SER A 71 -10.18 10.70 9.95
C SER A 71 -11.47 10.12 9.33
N ASN A 72 -12.29 11.01 8.77
CA ASN A 72 -13.42 10.65 7.93
C ASN A 72 -13.05 9.88 6.64
N LYS A 73 -11.77 9.76 6.29
CA LYS A 73 -11.29 9.00 5.11
C LYS A 73 -11.15 7.50 5.36
N ARG A 74 -11.33 7.04 6.61
CA ARG A 74 -11.21 5.63 7.01
C ARG A 74 -11.95 4.67 6.09
N SER A 75 -13.24 4.95 5.84
CA SER A 75 -14.10 4.10 5.00
C SER A 75 -13.59 4.02 3.56
N THR A 76 -13.12 5.13 3.00
CA THR A 76 -12.51 5.18 1.66
C THR A 76 -11.30 4.26 1.57
N VAL A 77 -10.41 4.29 2.57
CA VAL A 77 -9.22 3.42 2.62
C VAL A 77 -9.60 1.95 2.67
N PHE A 78 -10.48 1.56 3.58
CA PHE A 78 -10.87 0.15 3.72
C PHE A 78 -11.64 -0.35 2.49
N ASN A 79 -12.50 0.47 1.89
CA ASN A 79 -13.20 0.10 0.66
C ASN A 79 -12.25 -0.08 -0.53
N TYR A 80 -11.26 0.81 -0.68
CA TYR A 80 -10.24 0.67 -1.73
C TYR A 80 -9.39 -0.59 -1.50
N ALA A 81 -8.94 -0.81 -0.27
CA ALA A 81 -8.18 -2.00 0.12
C ALA A 81 -8.95 -3.30 -0.15
N TYR A 82 -10.24 -3.33 0.21
CA TYR A 82 -11.13 -4.46 -0.02
C TYR A 82 -11.29 -4.77 -1.53
N LYS A 83 -11.59 -3.74 -2.34
CA LYS A 83 -11.72 -3.89 -3.79
C LYS A 83 -10.44 -4.40 -4.46
N LEU A 84 -9.29 -3.91 -4.01
CA LEU A 84 -7.98 -4.34 -4.52
C LEU A 84 -7.58 -5.75 -4.06
N GLY A 85 -8.28 -6.31 -3.06
CA GLY A 85 -8.02 -7.64 -2.51
C GLY A 85 -6.89 -7.68 -1.50
N LEU A 86 -6.63 -6.58 -0.80
CA LEU A 86 -5.62 -6.54 0.25
C LEU A 86 -6.05 -7.38 1.46
N LYS A 87 -5.07 -8.03 2.10
CA LYS A 87 -5.29 -8.76 3.35
C LYS A 87 -5.02 -7.89 4.58
N TYR A 88 -4.13 -6.91 4.44
CA TYR A 88 -3.69 -6.06 5.54
C TYR A 88 -3.77 -4.59 5.16
N VAL A 89 -4.09 -3.76 6.16
CA VAL A 89 -3.88 -2.31 6.16
C VAL A 89 -3.03 -2.05 7.39
N VAL A 90 -1.82 -1.54 7.19
CA VAL A 90 -0.86 -1.27 8.26
C VAL A 90 -0.81 0.23 8.50
N SER A 91 -0.87 0.61 9.76
CA SER A 91 -0.79 2.00 10.17
C SER A 91 -0.10 2.11 11.52
N GLU A 92 0.80 3.08 11.64
CA GLU A 92 1.56 3.41 12.84
C GLU A 92 1.14 4.79 13.35
N PRO A 93 0.82 4.91 14.65
CA PRO A 93 0.59 6.21 15.26
C PRO A 93 1.86 7.03 15.23
N ASP A 94 1.72 8.35 15.09
CA ASP A 94 2.86 9.26 15.18
C ASP A 94 3.40 9.23 16.62
N VAL A 95 4.49 8.50 16.81
CA VAL A 95 5.16 8.37 18.12
C VAL A 95 5.66 9.70 18.68
N ARG A 96 5.79 10.75 17.86
CA ARG A 96 6.10 12.10 18.36
C ARG A 96 4.90 12.77 19.01
N ARG A 97 3.67 12.37 18.64
CA ARG A 97 2.42 12.77 19.28
C ARG A 97 2.14 11.93 20.52
N ILE A 98 2.68 10.70 20.57
CA ILE A 98 2.76 9.88 21.79
C ILE A 98 3.95 10.40 22.62
N ASN A 99 3.81 11.59 23.17
CA ASN A 99 4.81 12.18 24.07
C ASN A 99 4.73 11.62 25.50
N ASP A 100 3.72 10.81 25.79
CA ASP A 100 3.52 10.12 27.06
C ASP A 100 2.90 8.74 26.82
N LEU A 101 3.54 7.69 27.34
CA LEU A 101 3.06 6.31 27.26
C LEU A 101 1.79 6.08 28.10
N SER A 102 1.48 6.98 29.05
CA SER A 102 0.21 6.97 29.78
C SER A 102 -1.00 7.24 28.88
N LEU A 103 -0.79 7.79 27.67
CA LEU A 103 -1.82 7.98 26.64
C LEU A 103 -2.10 6.71 25.83
N CYS A 104 -1.33 5.63 26.04
CA CYS A 104 -1.46 4.36 25.34
C CYS A 104 -2.15 3.24 26.14
N VAL A 105 -2.50 3.50 27.40
CA VAL A 105 -3.22 2.59 28.32
C VAL A 105 -4.63 3.11 28.57
#